data_AF-A0A8J3CCT5-F1
#
_entry.id   AF-A0A8J3CCT5-F1
#
_cell.length_a   1.000
_cell.length_b   1.000
_cell.length_c   1.000
_cell.angle_alpha   90.00
_cell.angle_beta   90.00
_cell.angle_gamma   90.00
#
_symmetry.space_group_name_H-M   'P 1'
#
loop_
_entity.id
_entity.type
_entity.pdbx_description
1 polymer ?
#
loop_
_entity_poly.entity_id
_entity_poly.type
_entity_poly.pdbx_seq_one_letter_code
_entity_poly.pdbx_strand_id
1 'polypeptide(L)'
;MQYRQLGSGCGLRISTLTFGTLPIGGRGGFEKAGTVDVAGARRLLDIALEHGVNMIDTANMYSYGQCEEILGEILQDSSYDDLMVTTKVRMVVEDGPNGGGQSRWHVLDQVDKSLRRLRRDHIDLYYLHEWDGQTPLEESLHTMDTLVRAGKIRYYGVSNYTAWQLMKVLMTCERHNFVKPVAQQIYYTPHAREVEYELIPAALDQGIGVQVWSPLAGGLLTGKYRRGQDGPADARQAEKDWQDPVVKDRESLYDLVDLLGRIAAQKGRSIAQVALAWLLQRPAVSSVVVGARGPEQWLDCLGAVDVSLTADEIEAIDAANPPALAYPFWHQAMFASERLSDADRVIDEVMWRFHDVA
;
A
#
# COMPACT_ATOMS: atom_id res chain seq x y z
N MET A 1 -2.42 -13.90 13.45
CA MET A 1 -1.69 -13.09 12.47
C MET A 1 -0.49 -13.86 11.90
N GLN A 2 -0.19 -13.71 10.60
CA GLN A 2 1.10 -14.11 10.02
C GLN A 2 2.04 -12.91 9.99
N TYR A 3 3.34 -13.13 10.20
CA TYR A 3 4.36 -12.07 10.17
C TYR A 3 5.40 -12.35 9.09
N ARG A 4 5.65 -11.36 8.23
CA ARG A 4 6.62 -11.45 7.13
C ARG A 4 7.75 -10.47 7.34
N GLN A 5 8.92 -10.80 6.80
CA GLN A 5 10.03 -9.88 6.70
C GLN A 5 9.68 -8.78 5.67
N LEU A 6 10.01 -7.51 5.96
CA LEU A 6 9.76 -6.37 5.07
C LEU A 6 10.79 -6.35 3.93
N GLY A 7 10.65 -7.28 2.98
CA GLY A 7 11.67 -7.55 1.97
C GLY A 7 12.90 -8.28 2.53
N SER A 8 13.71 -8.88 1.66
CA SER A 8 14.91 -9.63 2.09
C SER A 8 16.05 -8.70 2.55
N GLY A 9 16.03 -7.43 2.14
CA GLY A 9 17.02 -6.41 2.51
C GLY A 9 16.85 -5.78 3.90
N CYS A 10 15.80 -6.15 4.66
CA CYS A 10 15.49 -5.54 5.95
C CYS A 10 15.16 -6.61 7.00
N GLY A 11 15.69 -6.50 8.22
CA GLY A 11 15.40 -7.45 9.30
C GLY A 11 14.03 -7.27 9.97
N LEU A 12 13.28 -6.22 9.61
CA LEU A 12 12.00 -5.88 10.25
C LEU A 12 10.92 -6.91 9.88
N ARG A 13 10.15 -7.37 10.88
CA ARG A 13 8.99 -8.25 10.66
C ARG A 13 7.69 -7.51 10.95
N ILE A 14 6.79 -7.52 9.96
CA ILE A 14 5.50 -6.85 10.04
C ILE A 14 4.35 -7.85 9.86
N SER A 15 3.19 -7.54 10.42
CA SER A 15 1.96 -8.31 10.19
C SER A 15 1.59 -8.27 8.71
N THR A 16 1.01 -9.36 8.20
CA THR A 16 0.56 -9.44 6.79
C THR A 16 -0.56 -8.45 6.45
N LEU A 17 -1.26 -7.94 7.47
CA LEU A 17 -2.18 -6.83 7.36
C LEU A 17 -1.66 -5.65 8.19
N THR A 18 -1.65 -4.46 7.58
CA THR A 18 -1.34 -3.18 8.23
C THR A 18 -2.65 -2.40 8.35
N PHE A 19 -2.92 -1.80 9.52
CA PHE A 19 -4.11 -0.97 9.69
C PHE A 19 -3.90 0.40 9.05
N GLY A 20 -4.61 0.67 7.95
CA GLY A 20 -4.58 1.94 7.23
C GLY A 20 -5.54 2.96 7.83
N THR A 21 -5.06 4.16 8.09
CA THR A 21 -5.78 5.14 8.93
C THR A 21 -6.51 6.23 8.17
N LEU A 22 -6.52 6.18 6.82
CA LEU A 22 -7.25 7.14 5.98
C LEU A 22 -8.71 7.39 6.45
N PRO A 23 -9.47 6.39 6.97
CA PRO A 23 -10.82 6.63 7.47
C PRO A 23 -10.92 7.42 8.80
N ILE A 24 -9.81 7.80 9.43
CA ILE A 24 -9.78 8.52 10.71
C ILE A 24 -9.69 10.03 10.48
N GLY A 25 -10.52 10.77 11.20
CA GLY A 25 -10.68 12.22 11.04
C GLY A 25 -11.75 12.55 10.00
N GLY A 26 -11.46 13.49 9.12
CA GLY A 26 -12.38 13.93 8.05
C GLY A 26 -12.26 15.42 7.73
N ARG A 27 -11.06 16.00 7.82
CA ARG A 27 -10.82 17.44 7.64
C ARG A 27 -10.18 17.74 6.28
N GLY A 28 -10.63 18.80 5.62
CA GLY A 28 -9.91 19.40 4.49
C GLY A 28 -10.11 18.61 3.20
N GLY A 29 -11.35 18.26 2.85
CA GLY A 29 -11.63 17.45 1.66
C GLY A 29 -11.53 15.94 1.91
N PHE A 30 -11.38 15.52 3.17
CA PHE A 30 -11.42 14.11 3.57
C PHE A 30 -12.74 13.73 4.25
N GLU A 31 -13.75 14.61 4.30
CA GLU A 31 -14.99 14.46 5.08
C GLU A 31 -15.77 13.17 4.73
N LYS A 32 -15.71 12.72 3.47
CA LYS A 32 -16.34 11.46 3.05
C LYS A 32 -15.42 10.25 3.17
N ALA A 33 -14.10 10.44 3.19
CA ALA A 33 -13.13 9.36 3.32
C ALA A 33 -12.92 9.00 4.80
N GLY A 34 -12.73 10.03 5.64
CA GLY A 34 -12.56 10.01 7.07
C GLY A 34 -13.86 10.33 7.80
N THR A 35 -14.39 9.33 8.51
CA THR A 35 -15.61 9.46 9.33
C THR A 35 -15.45 8.85 10.72
N VAL A 36 -14.27 8.32 11.02
CA VAL A 36 -13.96 7.64 12.28
C VAL A 36 -13.36 8.66 13.25
N ASP A 37 -14.02 8.84 14.39
CA ASP A 37 -13.57 9.71 15.47
C ASP A 37 -12.57 9.02 16.41
N VAL A 38 -12.17 9.69 17.50
CA VAL A 38 -11.19 9.16 18.46
C VAL A 38 -11.67 7.84 19.09
N ALA A 39 -12.94 7.75 19.48
CA ALA A 39 -13.48 6.55 20.12
C ALA A 39 -13.55 5.36 19.15
N GLY A 40 -13.99 5.61 17.91
CA GLY A 40 -14.00 4.61 16.85
C GLY A 40 -12.60 4.16 16.47
N ALA A 41 -11.65 5.09 16.35
CA ALA A 41 -10.25 4.80 16.04
C ALA A 41 -9.61 3.94 17.13
N ARG A 42 -9.83 4.27 18.40
CA ARG A 42 -9.37 3.47 19.54
C ARG A 42 -9.92 2.05 19.45
N ARG A 43 -11.23 1.90 19.25
CA ARG A 43 -11.88 0.59 19.12
C ARG A 43 -11.30 -0.25 17.98
N LEU A 44 -10.97 0.37 16.85
CA LEU A 44 -10.36 -0.33 15.70
C LEU A 44 -8.92 -0.77 16.00
N LEU A 45 -8.15 0.07 16.70
CA LEU A 45 -6.79 -0.26 17.15
C LEU A 45 -6.79 -1.38 18.20
N ASP A 46 -7.75 -1.39 19.11
CA ASP A 46 -7.92 -2.50 20.08
C ASP A 46 -8.11 -3.83 19.35
N ILE A 47 -9.02 -3.86 18.37
CA ILE A 47 -9.26 -5.06 17.55
C ILE A 47 -7.99 -5.43 16.76
N ALA A 48 -7.25 -4.45 16.25
CA ALA A 48 -6.00 -4.69 15.53
C ALA A 48 -4.97 -5.41 16.43
N LEU A 49 -4.78 -4.91 17.66
CA LEU A 49 -3.90 -5.55 18.66
C LEU A 49 -4.38 -6.95 19.06
N GLU A 50 -5.68 -7.11 19.35
CA GLU A 50 -6.30 -8.41 19.69
C GLU A 50 -6.04 -9.47 18.61
N HIS A 51 -5.93 -9.07 17.35
CA HIS A 51 -5.69 -9.97 16.22
C HIS A 51 -4.21 -10.03 15.79
N GLY A 52 -3.31 -9.36 16.51
CA GLY A 52 -1.86 -9.39 16.29
C GLY A 52 -1.35 -8.50 15.15
N VAL A 53 -2.09 -7.46 14.75
CA VAL A 53 -1.55 -6.43 13.85
C VAL A 53 -0.52 -5.61 14.61
N ASN A 54 0.68 -5.48 14.06
CA ASN A 54 1.78 -4.78 14.71
C ASN A 54 2.18 -3.48 14.01
N MET A 55 1.44 -3.06 12.98
CA MET A 55 1.76 -1.85 12.23
C MET A 55 0.50 -1.06 11.81
N ILE A 56 0.61 0.26 11.92
CA ILE A 56 -0.37 1.23 11.41
C ILE A 56 0.26 2.11 10.33
N ASP A 57 -0.55 2.51 9.35
CA ASP A 57 -0.11 3.38 8.26
C ASP A 57 -0.98 4.63 8.12
N THR A 58 -0.36 5.79 8.37
CA THR A 58 -0.97 7.12 8.26
C THR A 58 -0.18 8.01 7.28
N ALA A 59 -0.54 9.28 7.14
CA ALA A 59 0.24 10.27 6.38
C ALA A 59 -0.05 11.67 6.92
N ASN A 60 0.91 12.59 6.79
CA ASN A 60 0.73 13.99 7.17
C ASN A 60 -0.44 14.66 6.44
N MET A 61 -0.74 14.23 5.22
CA MET A 61 -1.86 14.75 4.43
C MET A 61 -3.23 14.19 4.84
N TYR A 62 -3.30 13.06 5.55
CA TYR A 62 -4.58 12.44 5.88
C TYR A 62 -5.34 13.33 6.84
N SER A 63 -6.49 13.83 6.40
CA SER A 63 -7.27 14.83 7.11
C SER A 63 -6.44 16.07 7.48
N TYR A 64 -5.47 16.46 6.63
CA TYR A 64 -4.55 17.57 6.85
C TYR A 64 -3.87 17.53 8.24
N GLY A 65 -3.38 16.35 8.63
CA GLY A 65 -2.68 16.11 9.88
C GLY A 65 -3.57 15.68 11.04
N GLN A 66 -4.89 15.88 10.96
CA GLN A 66 -5.83 15.50 12.02
C GLN A 66 -5.78 13.98 12.31
N CYS A 67 -5.55 13.16 11.29
CA CYS A 67 -5.39 11.72 11.49
C CYS A 67 -4.22 11.40 12.44
N GLU A 68 -3.07 12.04 12.24
CA GLU A 68 -1.90 11.89 13.12
C GLU A 68 -2.19 12.42 14.54
N GLU A 69 -2.96 13.51 14.69
CA GLU A 69 -3.34 14.05 16.00
C GLU A 69 -4.22 13.07 16.79
N ILE A 70 -5.22 12.47 16.14
CA ILE A 70 -6.11 11.47 16.76
C ILE A 70 -5.31 10.24 17.16
N LEU A 71 -4.45 9.74 16.27
CA LEU A 71 -3.57 8.61 16.59
C LEU A 71 -2.63 8.95 17.75
N GLY A 72 -2.02 10.14 17.75
CA GLY A 72 -1.13 10.56 18.82
C GLY A 72 -1.81 10.69 20.17
N GLU A 73 -3.10 11.03 20.23
CA GLU A 73 -3.88 10.95 21.47
C GLU A 73 -4.08 9.51 21.94
N ILE A 74 -4.40 8.59 21.03
CA ILE A 74 -4.69 7.19 21.36
C ILE A 74 -3.44 6.45 21.81
N LEU A 75 -2.33 6.64 21.09
CA LEU A 75 -1.05 5.94 21.28
C LEU A 75 -0.29 6.36 22.54
N GLN A 76 -0.82 7.26 23.37
CA GLN A 76 -0.25 7.53 24.71
C GLN A 76 -0.58 6.42 25.72
N ASP A 77 -1.51 5.54 25.40
CA ASP A 77 -1.77 4.35 26.21
C ASP A 77 -0.69 3.29 25.94
N SER A 78 -0.06 2.80 27.01
CA SER A 78 1.04 1.84 26.94
C SER A 78 0.67 0.51 26.27
N SER A 79 -0.62 0.20 26.13
CA SER A 79 -1.07 -0.97 25.36
C SER A 79 -0.66 -0.92 23.88
N TYR A 80 -0.30 0.26 23.33
CA TYR A 80 0.14 0.43 21.95
C TYR A 80 1.66 0.67 21.81
N ASP A 81 2.47 0.48 22.86
CA ASP A 81 3.92 0.78 22.82
C ASP A 81 4.65 -0.02 21.72
N ASP A 82 4.26 -1.29 21.54
CA ASP A 82 4.85 -2.21 20.55
C ASP A 82 4.31 -2.00 19.12
N LEU A 83 3.36 -1.08 18.93
CA LEU A 83 2.78 -0.81 17.61
C LEU A 83 3.73 0.06 16.78
N MET A 84 4.14 -0.45 15.62
CA MET A 84 4.93 0.31 14.66
C MET A 84 4.06 1.32 13.94
N VAL A 85 4.58 2.54 13.80
CA VAL A 85 3.89 3.64 13.13
C VAL A 85 4.62 4.03 11.85
N THR A 86 3.89 3.99 10.74
CA THR A 86 4.35 4.51 9.46
C THR A 86 3.61 5.80 9.12
N THR A 87 4.34 6.78 8.61
CA THR A 87 3.74 8.01 8.06
C THR A 87 4.47 8.43 6.80
N LYS A 88 3.98 9.46 6.11
CA LYS A 88 4.43 9.84 4.77
C LYS A 88 4.55 11.35 4.66
N VAL A 89 5.42 11.78 3.76
CA VAL A 89 5.66 13.18 3.39
C VAL A 89 5.80 13.32 1.90
N ARG A 90 5.38 14.47 1.36
CA ARG A 90 5.64 15.04 0.02
C ARG A 90 4.44 15.84 -0.46
N MET A 91 3.21 15.39 -0.17
CA MET A 91 2.03 16.08 -0.68
C MET A 91 1.93 17.50 -0.13
N VAL A 92 1.23 18.36 -0.87
CA VAL A 92 1.03 19.76 -0.46
C VAL A 92 0.06 19.77 0.73
N VAL A 93 0.58 20.14 1.89
CA VAL A 93 -0.19 20.19 3.16
C VAL A 93 -0.22 21.58 3.79
N GLU A 94 0.57 22.50 3.25
CA GLU A 94 0.70 23.88 3.70
C GLU A 94 0.68 24.83 2.50
N ASP A 95 0.33 26.09 2.73
CA ASP A 95 0.33 27.12 1.70
C ASP A 95 1.75 27.55 1.31
N GLY A 96 1.88 28.07 0.09
CA GLY A 96 3.12 28.66 -0.42
C GLY A 96 4.02 27.67 -1.16
N PRO A 97 5.16 28.16 -1.70
CA PRO A 97 5.97 27.42 -2.67
C PRO A 97 6.68 26.18 -2.09
N ASN A 98 6.84 26.10 -0.77
CA ASN A 98 7.50 25.01 -0.06
C ASN A 98 6.53 24.15 0.77
N GLY A 99 5.23 24.25 0.47
CA GLY A 99 4.16 23.52 1.17
C GLY A 99 4.08 22.02 0.84
N GLY A 100 4.90 21.55 -0.10
CA GLY A 100 5.04 20.15 -0.52
C GLY A 100 6.41 19.87 -1.14
N GLY A 101 6.56 18.69 -1.73
CA GLY A 101 7.80 18.22 -2.37
C GLY A 101 8.71 17.44 -1.43
N GLN A 102 9.90 17.09 -1.92
CA GLN A 102 10.91 16.33 -1.18
C GLN A 102 12.16 17.17 -0.84
N SER A 103 12.07 18.49 -0.96
CA SER A 103 13.16 19.38 -0.54
C SER A 103 13.52 19.13 0.92
N ARG A 104 14.80 19.34 1.25
CA ARG A 104 15.31 19.24 2.62
C ARG A 104 14.49 20.09 3.58
N TRP A 105 14.10 21.30 3.13
CA TRP A 105 13.26 22.21 3.90
C TRP A 105 11.93 21.56 4.30
N HIS A 106 11.18 21.06 3.32
CA HIS A 106 9.85 20.50 3.56
C HIS A 106 9.92 19.22 4.39
N VAL A 107 10.84 18.31 4.06
CA VAL A 107 10.95 17.01 4.74
C VAL A 107 11.37 17.17 6.21
N LEU A 108 12.33 18.04 6.51
CA LEU A 108 12.77 18.28 7.90
C LEU A 108 11.69 18.96 8.74
N ASP A 109 10.94 19.90 8.17
CA ASP A 109 9.85 20.57 8.88
C ASP A 109 8.67 19.61 9.14
N GLN A 110 8.30 18.81 8.13
CA GLN A 110 7.16 17.90 8.24
C GLN A 110 7.41 16.70 9.14
N VAL A 111 8.63 16.15 9.19
CA VAL A 111 8.92 15.05 10.15
C VAL A 111 8.74 15.52 11.59
N ASP A 112 9.17 16.74 11.92
CA ASP A 112 9.02 17.32 13.26
C ASP A 112 7.56 17.60 13.59
N LYS A 113 6.77 18.03 12.60
CA LYS A 113 5.31 18.21 12.76
C LYS A 113 4.60 16.87 12.96
N SER A 114 4.94 15.84 12.18
CA SER A 114 4.38 14.49 12.34
C SER A 114 4.73 13.88 13.69
N LEU A 115 5.98 13.96 14.15
CA LEU A 115 6.38 13.47 15.48
C LEU A 115 5.60 14.16 16.61
N ARG A 116 5.39 15.48 16.51
CA ARG A 116 4.56 16.23 17.48
C ARG A 116 3.10 15.80 17.47
N ARG A 117 2.48 15.63 16.30
CA ARG A 117 1.08 15.19 16.17
C ARG A 117 0.89 13.77 16.70
N LEU A 118 1.80 12.87 16.33
CA LEU A 118 1.82 11.47 16.78
C LEU A 118 2.25 11.30 18.25
N ARG A 119 2.84 12.34 18.85
CA ARG A 119 3.39 12.31 20.22
C ARG A 119 4.36 11.15 20.43
N ARG A 120 5.27 10.95 19.47
CA ARG A 120 6.32 9.92 19.50
C ARG A 120 7.69 10.55 19.27
N ASP A 121 8.72 9.90 19.82
CA ASP A 121 10.12 10.34 19.66
C ASP A 121 10.72 9.88 18.33
N HIS A 122 10.14 8.87 17.69
CA HIS A 122 10.55 8.39 16.37
C HIS A 122 9.35 7.87 15.56
N ILE A 123 9.56 7.79 14.24
CA ILE A 123 8.70 7.08 13.29
C ILE A 123 9.39 5.78 12.88
N ASP A 124 8.67 4.66 12.86
CA ASP A 124 9.27 3.36 12.55
C ASP A 124 9.59 3.22 11.05
N LEU A 125 8.68 3.68 10.18
CA LEU A 125 8.91 3.71 8.73
C LEU A 125 8.33 4.98 8.10
N TYR A 126 9.20 5.82 7.53
CA TYR A 126 8.78 7.08 6.90
C TYR A 126 8.82 6.99 5.38
N TYR A 127 7.72 7.31 4.72
CA TYR A 127 7.61 7.22 3.27
C TYR A 127 7.79 8.56 2.57
N LEU A 128 8.59 8.55 1.50
CA LEU A 128 8.47 9.54 0.43
C LEU A 128 7.23 9.19 -0.40
N HIS A 129 6.15 9.95 -0.24
CA HIS A 129 4.77 9.56 -0.61
C HIS A 129 4.52 9.48 -2.12
N GLU A 130 5.28 10.20 -2.93
CA GLU A 130 5.13 10.27 -4.38
C GLU A 130 6.42 10.82 -4.99
N TRP A 131 6.75 10.44 -6.23
CA TRP A 131 7.95 10.94 -6.91
C TRP A 131 7.98 12.47 -6.96
N ASP A 132 9.16 13.04 -6.69
CA ASP A 132 9.45 14.46 -6.89
C ASP A 132 10.61 14.58 -7.89
N GLY A 133 10.28 14.97 -9.12
CA GLY A 133 11.26 15.17 -10.18
C GLY A 133 11.91 16.56 -10.21
N GLN A 134 11.57 17.44 -9.27
CA GLN A 134 12.10 18.81 -9.20
C GLN A 134 13.22 18.92 -8.17
N THR A 135 13.09 18.28 -7.01
CA THR A 135 14.14 18.25 -5.99
C THR A 135 15.32 17.40 -6.47
N PRO A 136 16.58 17.88 -6.40
CA PRO A 136 17.74 17.04 -6.67
C PRO A 136 17.72 15.78 -5.80
N LEU A 137 17.85 14.61 -6.44
CA LEU A 137 17.63 13.32 -5.76
C LEU A 137 18.61 13.14 -4.59
N GLU A 138 19.86 13.57 -4.76
CA GLU A 138 20.89 13.55 -3.72
C GLU A 138 20.48 14.38 -2.49
N GLU A 139 19.77 15.50 -2.68
CA GLU A 139 19.27 16.32 -1.58
C GLU A 139 18.23 15.57 -0.75
N SER A 140 17.24 14.97 -1.41
CA SER A 140 16.17 14.18 -0.77
C SER A 140 16.77 12.99 -0.02
N LEU A 141 17.63 12.20 -0.68
CA LEU A 141 18.21 11.00 -0.08
C LEU A 141 19.20 11.30 1.05
N HIS A 142 20.00 12.38 0.93
CA HIS A 142 20.83 12.85 2.03
C HIS A 142 19.98 13.31 3.22
N THR A 143 18.79 13.88 2.97
CA THR A 143 17.85 14.25 4.04
C THR A 143 17.30 13.01 4.75
N MET A 144 16.88 11.99 4.01
CA MET A 144 16.41 10.73 4.60
C MET A 144 17.51 10.04 5.42
N ASP A 145 18.74 9.97 4.89
CA ASP A 145 19.91 9.46 5.59
C ASP A 145 20.18 10.24 6.90
N THR A 146 20.06 11.57 6.86
CA THR A 146 20.20 12.44 8.05
C THR A 146 19.16 12.09 9.12
N LEU A 147 17.89 11.88 8.73
CA LEU A 147 16.81 11.56 9.65
C LEU A 147 16.97 10.17 10.28
N VAL A 148 17.44 9.18 9.51
CA VAL A 148 17.77 7.84 10.04
C VAL A 148 18.90 7.95 11.05
N ARG A 149 20.01 8.62 10.71
CA ARG A 149 21.17 8.77 11.59
C ARG A 149 20.85 9.56 12.86
N ALA A 150 19.95 10.53 12.77
CA ALA A 150 19.46 11.30 13.91
C ALA A 150 18.50 10.50 14.81
N GLY A 151 18.06 9.31 14.38
CA GLY A 151 17.12 8.48 15.13
C GLY A 151 15.68 9.01 15.13
N LYS A 152 15.36 10.02 14.29
CA LYS A 152 13.97 10.53 14.14
C LYS A 152 13.11 9.54 13.36
N ILE A 153 13.71 8.78 12.47
CA ILE A 153 13.06 7.67 11.76
C ILE A 153 13.93 6.41 11.89
N ARG A 154 13.34 5.21 11.94
CA ARG A 154 14.10 3.94 12.00
C ARG A 154 14.41 3.43 10.61
N TYR A 155 13.40 3.42 9.74
CA TYR A 155 13.49 3.03 8.34
C TYR A 155 12.80 4.07 7.47
N TYR A 156 13.04 3.98 6.16
CA TYR A 156 12.26 4.74 5.19
C TYR A 156 11.91 3.90 3.96
N GLY A 157 10.88 4.33 3.24
CA GLY A 157 10.43 3.73 2.01
C GLY A 157 10.02 4.76 0.97
N VAL A 158 9.63 4.30 -0.20
CA VAL A 158 9.07 5.12 -1.28
C VAL A 158 7.64 4.69 -1.59
N SER A 159 6.81 5.57 -2.14
CA SER A 159 5.46 5.24 -2.55
C SER A 159 5.16 5.88 -3.89
N ASN A 160 4.48 5.13 -4.77
CA ASN A 160 4.10 5.58 -6.12
C ASN A 160 5.28 5.89 -7.07
N TYR A 161 6.41 5.22 -6.90
CA TYR A 161 7.55 5.35 -7.81
C TYR A 161 7.39 4.37 -8.98
N THR A 162 7.93 4.74 -10.15
CA THR A 162 8.18 3.79 -11.24
C THR A 162 9.47 3.01 -10.98
N ALA A 163 9.65 1.85 -11.63
CA ALA A 163 10.82 1.01 -11.38
C ALA A 163 12.15 1.69 -11.72
N TRP A 164 12.23 2.47 -12.81
CA TRP A 164 13.46 3.21 -13.13
C TRP A 164 13.79 4.28 -12.08
N GLN A 165 12.77 4.89 -11.45
CA GLN A 165 12.95 5.84 -10.35
C GLN A 165 13.41 5.11 -9.08
N LEU A 166 12.82 3.97 -8.75
CA LEU A 166 13.26 3.12 -7.63
C LEU A 166 14.71 2.69 -7.82
N MET A 167 15.08 2.18 -8.99
CA MET A 167 16.46 1.79 -9.30
C MET A 167 17.41 2.99 -9.24
N LYS A 168 17.00 4.17 -9.72
CA LYS A 168 17.77 5.40 -9.59
C LYS A 168 18.01 5.77 -8.12
N VAL A 169 16.99 5.68 -7.26
CA VAL A 169 17.12 5.89 -5.80
C VAL A 169 18.15 4.94 -5.20
N LEU A 170 18.03 3.63 -5.47
CA LEU A 170 18.90 2.61 -4.90
C LEU A 170 20.36 2.82 -5.31
N MET A 171 20.59 3.12 -6.60
CA MET A 171 21.92 3.38 -7.15
C MET A 171 22.53 4.67 -6.60
N THR A 172 21.74 5.73 -6.42
CA THR A 172 22.23 6.97 -5.78
C THR A 172 22.59 6.71 -4.31
N CYS A 173 21.77 5.97 -3.56
CA CYS A 173 22.10 5.60 -2.18
C CYS A 173 23.42 4.83 -2.10
N GLU A 174 23.61 3.84 -2.99
CA GLU A 174 24.84 3.05 -3.04
C GLU A 174 26.06 3.90 -3.35
N ARG A 175 25.99 4.75 -4.39
CA ARG A 175 27.08 5.64 -4.79
C ARG A 175 27.53 6.56 -3.65
N HIS A 176 26.59 7.07 -2.87
CA HIS A 176 26.85 8.06 -1.82
C HIS A 176 26.92 7.43 -0.41
N ASN A 177 26.80 6.11 -0.30
CA ASN A 177 26.72 5.39 0.97
C ASN A 177 25.62 5.93 1.92
N PHE A 178 24.49 6.32 1.34
CA PHE A 178 23.28 6.66 2.10
C PHE A 178 22.54 5.38 2.47
N VAL A 179 21.78 5.44 3.57
CA VAL A 179 20.80 4.39 3.90
C VAL A 179 19.86 4.19 2.71
N LYS A 180 19.63 2.94 2.29
CA LYS A 180 18.68 2.60 1.21
C LYS A 180 17.24 2.51 1.75
N PRO A 181 16.20 2.80 0.94
CA PRO A 181 14.83 2.50 1.35
C PRO A 181 14.66 0.99 1.52
N VAL A 182 13.78 0.56 2.43
CA VAL A 182 13.52 -0.86 2.69
C VAL A 182 12.20 -1.36 2.10
N ALA A 183 11.32 -0.44 1.71
CA ALA A 183 9.99 -0.77 1.23
C ALA A 183 9.51 0.18 0.14
N GLN A 184 8.64 -0.35 -0.71
CA GLN A 184 7.77 0.44 -1.58
C GLN A 184 6.31 0.24 -1.19
N GLN A 185 5.53 1.32 -1.22
CA GLN A 185 4.08 1.26 -1.07
C GLN A 185 3.42 1.51 -2.43
N ILE A 186 2.60 0.57 -2.90
CA ILE A 186 2.08 0.57 -4.29
C ILE A 186 0.58 0.24 -4.34
N TYR A 187 -0.12 0.74 -5.35
CA TYR A 187 -1.49 0.33 -5.64
C TYR A 187 -1.48 -1.02 -6.33
N TYR A 188 -2.18 -2.00 -5.77
CA TYR A 188 -2.26 -3.33 -6.35
C TYR A 188 -3.57 -4.00 -5.96
N THR A 189 -4.29 -4.50 -6.95
CA THR A 189 -5.53 -5.26 -6.74
C THR A 189 -5.61 -6.35 -7.81
N PRO A 190 -6.49 -7.36 -7.68
CA PRO A 190 -6.73 -8.30 -8.77
C PRO A 190 -7.19 -7.63 -10.08
N HIS A 191 -7.73 -6.40 -10.03
CA HIS A 191 -8.13 -5.64 -11.22
C HIS A 191 -7.01 -4.71 -11.75
N ALA A 192 -6.22 -4.11 -10.87
CA ALA A 192 -5.16 -3.15 -11.24
C ALA A 192 -3.80 -3.78 -10.94
N ARG A 193 -3.21 -4.37 -11.98
CA ARG A 193 -2.07 -5.28 -11.91
C ARG A 193 -0.83 -4.76 -12.63
N GLU A 194 -0.80 -3.47 -12.97
CA GLU A 194 0.31 -2.84 -13.70
C GLU A 194 1.64 -2.87 -12.93
N VAL A 195 1.60 -3.02 -11.60
CA VAL A 195 2.81 -3.16 -10.79
C VAL A 195 3.59 -4.43 -11.10
N GLU A 196 2.94 -5.44 -11.69
CA GLU A 196 3.53 -6.73 -12.03
C GLU A 196 4.54 -6.63 -13.19
N TYR A 197 4.49 -5.56 -14.01
CA TYR A 197 5.44 -5.36 -15.10
C TYR A 197 6.88 -5.19 -14.59
N GLU A 198 7.06 -4.35 -13.58
CA GLU A 198 8.39 -3.85 -13.22
C GLU A 198 8.59 -3.65 -11.72
N LEU A 199 7.55 -3.24 -10.98
CA LEU A 199 7.69 -2.91 -9.56
C LEU A 199 7.82 -4.17 -8.69
N ILE A 200 7.05 -5.22 -8.98
CA ILE A 200 7.18 -6.51 -8.28
C ILE A 200 8.53 -7.18 -8.59
N PRO A 201 8.96 -7.35 -9.86
CA PRO A 201 10.28 -7.87 -10.18
C PRO A 201 11.42 -7.06 -9.55
N ALA A 202 11.38 -5.72 -9.64
CA ALA A 202 12.39 -4.87 -9.02
C ALA A 202 12.45 -5.03 -7.49
N ALA A 203 11.31 -5.23 -6.83
CA ALA A 203 11.29 -5.50 -5.39
C ALA A 203 11.95 -6.83 -5.02
N LEU A 204 11.70 -7.88 -5.82
CA LEU A 204 12.31 -9.19 -5.60
C LEU A 204 13.83 -9.13 -5.78
N ASP A 205 14.27 -8.57 -6.90
CA ASP A 205 15.68 -8.45 -7.26
C ASP A 205 16.47 -7.60 -6.24
N GLN A 206 15.89 -6.48 -5.81
CA GLN A 206 16.56 -5.54 -4.91
C GLN A 206 16.27 -5.78 -3.42
N GLY A 207 15.48 -6.80 -3.09
CA GLY A 207 15.11 -7.14 -1.72
C GLY A 207 14.24 -6.09 -1.01
N ILE A 208 13.44 -5.32 -1.76
CA ILE A 208 12.55 -4.27 -1.26
C ILE A 208 11.19 -4.87 -0.91
N GLY A 209 10.69 -4.61 0.30
CA GLY A 209 9.37 -5.08 0.71
C GLY A 209 8.24 -4.32 0.01
N VAL A 210 7.17 -5.03 -0.38
CA VAL A 210 5.98 -4.40 -0.96
C VAL A 210 4.87 -4.28 0.08
N GLN A 211 4.36 -3.06 0.25
CA GLN A 211 3.14 -2.78 1.00
C GLN A 211 2.05 -2.30 0.05
N VAL A 212 0.91 -2.99 0.01
CA VAL A 212 -0.17 -2.67 -0.93
C VAL A 212 -1.13 -1.65 -0.32
N TRP A 213 -1.37 -0.53 -1.00
CA TRP A 213 -2.40 0.43 -0.64
C TRP A 213 -3.66 0.29 -1.51
N SER A 214 -4.82 0.73 -0.98
CA SER A 214 -6.16 0.55 -1.58
C SER A 214 -6.44 -0.85 -2.14
N PRO A 215 -6.17 -1.94 -1.39
CA PRO A 215 -6.26 -3.31 -1.88
C PRO A 215 -7.67 -3.75 -2.30
N LEU A 216 -8.70 -3.03 -1.84
CA LEU A 216 -10.10 -3.26 -2.19
C LEU A 216 -10.64 -2.23 -3.20
N ALA A 217 -9.76 -1.52 -3.90
CA ALA A 217 -10.07 -0.48 -4.88
C ALA A 217 -11.08 0.56 -4.36
N GLY A 218 -10.80 1.15 -3.20
CA GLY A 218 -11.73 2.13 -2.58
C GLY A 218 -13.10 1.55 -2.19
N GLY A 219 -13.19 0.22 -2.00
CA GLY A 219 -14.40 -0.51 -1.64
C GLY A 219 -15.08 -1.23 -2.81
N LEU A 220 -14.62 -1.04 -4.04
CA LEU A 220 -15.21 -1.67 -5.23
C LEU A 220 -15.11 -3.20 -5.20
N LEU A 221 -14.06 -3.74 -4.59
CA LEU A 221 -13.85 -5.19 -4.45
C LEU A 221 -14.41 -5.74 -3.12
N THR A 222 -15.39 -5.08 -2.51
CA THR A 222 -16.07 -5.58 -1.29
C THR A 222 -17.30 -6.42 -1.60
N GLY A 223 -17.79 -6.33 -2.84
CA GLY A 223 -19.05 -6.91 -3.22
C GLY A 223 -20.26 -5.96 -3.11
N LYS A 224 -20.10 -4.75 -2.57
CA LYS A 224 -21.19 -3.77 -2.46
C LYS A 224 -21.57 -3.11 -3.78
N TYR A 225 -20.72 -3.21 -4.79
CA TYR A 225 -20.95 -2.68 -6.14
C TYR A 225 -21.18 -3.85 -7.08
N ARG A 226 -22.25 -3.78 -7.86
CA ARG A 226 -22.69 -4.82 -8.79
C ARG A 226 -23.19 -4.20 -10.09
N ARG A 227 -23.15 -4.98 -11.16
CA ARG A 227 -23.67 -4.59 -12.47
C ARG A 227 -25.15 -4.21 -12.36
N GLY A 228 -25.49 -3.04 -12.89
CA GLY A 228 -26.86 -2.53 -12.91
C GLY A 228 -27.44 -2.14 -11.54
N GLN A 229 -26.61 -2.04 -10.50
CA GLN A 229 -27.04 -1.59 -9.17
C GLN A 229 -26.33 -0.29 -8.80
N ASP A 230 -27.06 0.65 -8.21
CA ASP A 230 -26.46 1.83 -7.62
C ASP A 230 -25.62 1.44 -6.40
N GLY A 231 -24.42 1.99 -6.29
CA GLY A 231 -23.57 1.80 -5.13
C GLY A 231 -24.13 2.46 -3.87
N PRO A 232 -23.59 2.18 -2.68
CA PRO A 232 -24.04 2.80 -1.44
C PRO A 232 -23.85 4.34 -1.50
N ALA A 233 -24.87 5.09 -1.10
CA ALA A 233 -24.88 6.56 -1.20
C ALA A 233 -23.82 7.25 -0.32
N ASP A 234 -23.38 6.58 0.76
CA ASP A 234 -22.36 7.02 1.71
C ASP A 234 -20.94 6.54 1.34
N ALA A 235 -20.79 5.90 0.18
CA ALA A 235 -19.51 5.33 -0.20
C ALA A 235 -18.55 6.39 -0.76
N ARG A 236 -17.24 6.14 -0.56
CA ARG A 236 -16.16 7.01 -1.02
C ARG A 236 -16.22 7.29 -2.53
N GLN A 237 -16.66 6.31 -3.32
CA GLN A 237 -16.80 6.42 -4.79
C GLN A 237 -17.97 7.30 -5.25
N ALA A 238 -18.87 7.71 -4.34
CA ALA A 238 -19.98 8.61 -4.66
C ALA A 238 -19.57 10.11 -4.65
N GLU A 239 -18.29 10.41 -4.38
CA GLU A 239 -17.75 11.77 -4.41
C GLU A 239 -17.18 12.10 -5.79
N LYS A 240 -17.76 13.11 -6.46
CA LYS A 240 -17.43 13.46 -7.86
C LYS A 240 -15.96 13.86 -8.06
N ASP A 241 -15.34 14.43 -7.04
CA ASP A 241 -13.96 14.90 -7.08
C ASP A 241 -12.96 13.85 -6.56
N TRP A 242 -13.44 12.71 -6.03
CA TRP A 242 -12.61 11.62 -5.53
C TRP A 242 -12.49 10.50 -6.57
N GLN A 243 -11.50 10.59 -7.46
CA GLN A 243 -11.30 9.61 -8.54
C GLN A 243 -10.30 8.48 -8.20
N ASP A 244 -9.79 8.44 -6.96
CA ASP A 244 -8.77 7.47 -6.53
C ASP A 244 -9.38 6.27 -5.76
N PRO A 245 -9.15 5.01 -6.18
CA PRO A 245 -8.31 4.61 -7.32
C PRO A 245 -9.05 4.59 -8.65
N VAL A 246 -8.30 4.81 -9.73
CA VAL A 246 -8.81 4.85 -11.10
C VAL A 246 -9.28 3.46 -11.54
N VAL A 247 -10.51 3.40 -12.06
CA VAL A 247 -11.09 2.20 -12.69
C VAL A 247 -11.15 2.43 -14.20
N LYS A 248 -10.31 1.72 -14.95
CA LYS A 248 -10.23 1.85 -16.42
C LYS A 248 -11.39 1.16 -17.14
N ASP A 249 -11.79 -0.01 -16.65
CA ASP A 249 -12.87 -0.82 -17.21
C ASP A 249 -13.81 -1.26 -16.08
N ARG A 250 -15.05 -0.77 -16.09
CA ARG A 250 -16.05 -1.10 -15.07
C ARG A 250 -16.70 -2.45 -15.31
N GLU A 251 -16.82 -2.89 -16.56
CA GLU A 251 -17.47 -4.17 -16.88
C GLU A 251 -16.54 -5.33 -16.50
N SER A 252 -15.25 -5.23 -16.84
CA SER A 252 -14.22 -6.20 -16.39
C SER A 252 -14.13 -6.26 -14.85
N LEU A 253 -14.21 -5.10 -14.17
CA LEU A 253 -14.30 -5.07 -12.71
C LEU A 253 -15.52 -5.84 -12.18
N TYR A 254 -16.69 -5.72 -12.81
CA TYR A 254 -17.87 -6.47 -12.38
C TYR A 254 -17.74 -7.96 -12.66
N ASP A 255 -17.16 -8.37 -13.79
CA ASP A 255 -16.88 -9.78 -14.09
C ASP A 255 -15.96 -10.40 -13.03
N LEU A 256 -14.91 -9.67 -12.64
CA LEU A 256 -14.01 -10.06 -11.55
C LEU A 256 -14.75 -10.15 -10.21
N VAL A 257 -15.59 -9.16 -9.88
CA VAL A 257 -16.37 -9.17 -8.63
C VAL A 257 -17.33 -10.37 -8.58
N ASP A 258 -17.95 -10.74 -9.70
CA ASP A 258 -18.81 -11.94 -9.78
C ASP A 258 -18.00 -13.23 -9.62
N LEU A 259 -16.79 -13.30 -10.22
CA LEU A 259 -15.86 -14.42 -10.02
C LEU A 259 -15.46 -14.56 -8.55
N LEU A 260 -15.00 -13.47 -7.93
CA LEU A 260 -14.63 -13.46 -6.51
C LEU A 260 -15.82 -13.85 -5.63
N GLY A 261 -17.04 -13.44 -6.00
CA GLY A 261 -18.28 -13.86 -5.33
C GLY A 261 -18.52 -15.37 -5.37
N ARG A 262 -18.26 -16.03 -6.49
CA ARG A 262 -18.37 -17.49 -6.61
C ARG A 262 -17.36 -18.21 -5.72
N ILE A 263 -16.09 -17.78 -5.76
CA ILE A 263 -15.01 -18.37 -4.93
C ILE A 263 -15.31 -18.15 -3.44
N ALA A 264 -15.74 -16.94 -3.08
CA ALA A 264 -16.11 -16.58 -1.72
C ALA A 264 -17.25 -17.47 -1.18
N ALA A 265 -18.29 -17.69 -1.97
CA ALA A 265 -19.42 -18.54 -1.60
C ALA A 265 -18.99 -20.00 -1.35
N GLN A 266 -18.12 -20.56 -2.20
CA GLN A 266 -17.61 -21.93 -2.04
C GLN A 266 -16.79 -22.11 -0.76
N LYS A 267 -16.09 -21.06 -0.30
CA LYS A 267 -15.26 -21.08 0.90
C LYS A 267 -15.97 -20.61 2.18
N GLY A 268 -17.20 -20.11 2.07
CA GLY A 268 -17.89 -19.46 3.19
C GLY A 268 -17.17 -18.19 3.67
N ARG A 269 -16.60 -17.42 2.73
CA ARG A 269 -15.83 -16.19 2.99
C ARG A 269 -16.48 -14.99 2.31
N SER A 270 -16.01 -13.78 2.62
CA SER A 270 -16.43 -12.57 1.92
C SER A 270 -15.60 -12.34 0.64
N ILE A 271 -16.13 -11.53 -0.29
CA ILE A 271 -15.38 -11.11 -1.49
C ILE A 271 -14.12 -10.34 -1.10
N ALA A 272 -14.22 -9.48 -0.08
CA ALA A 272 -13.08 -8.73 0.43
C ALA A 272 -11.99 -9.67 0.95
N GLN A 273 -12.36 -10.71 1.70
CA GLN A 273 -11.41 -11.71 2.18
C GLN A 273 -10.68 -12.44 1.05
N VAL A 274 -11.40 -12.85 -0.01
CA VAL A 274 -10.80 -13.51 -1.19
C VAL A 274 -9.84 -12.56 -1.91
N ALA A 275 -10.23 -11.31 -2.14
CA ALA A 275 -9.38 -10.31 -2.81
C ALA A 275 -8.10 -10.00 -2.01
N LEU A 276 -8.23 -9.84 -0.69
CA LEU A 276 -7.08 -9.63 0.20
C LEU A 276 -6.18 -10.86 0.26
N ALA A 277 -6.75 -12.06 0.34
CA ALA A 277 -5.98 -13.30 0.37
C ALA A 277 -5.22 -13.57 -0.92
N TRP A 278 -5.77 -13.16 -2.07
CA TRP A 278 -5.06 -13.18 -3.35
C TRP A 278 -3.82 -12.29 -3.29
N LEU A 279 -3.95 -11.05 -2.81
CA LEU A 279 -2.81 -10.11 -2.64
C LEU A 279 -1.74 -10.67 -1.69
N LEU A 280 -2.15 -11.31 -0.60
CA LEU A 280 -1.24 -11.94 0.36
C LEU A 280 -0.45 -13.10 -0.26
N GLN A 281 -0.87 -13.67 -1.37
CA GLN A 281 -0.15 -14.76 -2.04
C GLN A 281 0.75 -14.25 -3.18
N ARG A 282 0.76 -12.95 -3.46
CA ARG A 282 1.60 -12.39 -4.52
C ARG A 282 3.07 -12.27 -4.09
N PRO A 283 4.03 -12.49 -5.01
CA PRO A 283 5.44 -12.30 -4.72
C PRO A 283 5.75 -10.89 -4.21
N ALA A 284 6.80 -10.77 -3.39
CA ALA A 284 7.27 -9.54 -2.72
C ALA A 284 6.28 -8.85 -1.75
N VAL A 285 4.98 -9.16 -1.77
CA VAL A 285 3.98 -8.57 -0.87
C VAL A 285 4.27 -8.97 0.57
N SER A 286 4.76 -7.98 1.33
CA SER A 286 5.08 -8.11 2.76
C SER A 286 3.84 -7.84 3.62
N SER A 287 3.03 -6.86 3.25
CA SER A 287 1.77 -6.54 3.92
C SER A 287 0.77 -5.86 2.98
N VAL A 288 -0.51 -5.93 3.35
CA VAL A 288 -1.62 -5.25 2.69
C VAL A 288 -2.23 -4.23 3.66
N VAL A 289 -2.25 -2.95 3.26
CA VAL A 289 -2.73 -1.83 4.07
C VAL A 289 -4.24 -1.67 3.91
N VAL A 290 -4.99 -1.92 4.97
CA VAL A 290 -6.45 -1.95 4.94
C VAL A 290 -7.04 -0.96 5.93
N GLY A 291 -7.88 -0.06 5.44
CA GLY A 291 -8.69 0.82 6.28
C GLY A 291 -10.10 0.29 6.46
N ALA A 292 -10.67 0.52 7.65
CA ALA A 292 -12.04 0.16 7.99
C ALA A 292 -12.75 1.32 8.70
N ARG A 293 -14.07 1.42 8.53
CA ARG A 293 -14.90 2.45 9.21
C ARG A 293 -15.56 1.95 10.49
N GLY A 294 -15.46 0.66 10.79
CA GLY A 294 -16.07 0.09 11.98
C GLY A 294 -15.65 -1.37 12.22
N PRO A 295 -15.95 -1.91 13.41
CA PRO A 295 -15.50 -3.23 13.85
C PRO A 295 -15.80 -4.37 12.88
N GLU A 296 -17.02 -4.43 12.33
CA GLU A 296 -17.43 -5.51 11.42
C GLU A 296 -16.60 -5.54 10.15
N GLN A 297 -16.34 -4.39 9.54
CA GLN A 297 -15.49 -4.29 8.34
C GLN A 297 -14.05 -4.69 8.65
N TRP A 298 -13.56 -4.30 9.82
CA TRP A 298 -12.19 -4.62 10.22
C TRP A 298 -12.01 -6.11 10.49
N LEU A 299 -12.93 -6.71 11.24
CA LEU A 299 -12.96 -8.15 11.50
C LEU A 299 -13.09 -8.96 10.20
N ASP A 300 -13.92 -8.53 9.25
CA ASP A 300 -14.03 -9.17 7.95
C ASP A 300 -12.68 -9.16 7.22
N CYS A 301 -12.01 -8.00 7.16
CA CYS A 301 -10.70 -7.89 6.52
C CYS A 301 -9.62 -8.73 7.21
N LEU A 302 -9.62 -8.78 8.54
CA LEU A 302 -8.70 -9.59 9.33
C LEU A 302 -8.85 -11.09 9.03
N GLY A 303 -10.06 -11.56 8.75
CA GLY A 303 -10.33 -12.95 8.37
C GLY A 303 -9.70 -13.38 7.03
N ALA A 304 -9.15 -12.45 6.23
CA ALA A 304 -8.43 -12.77 5.00
C ALA A 304 -7.18 -13.63 5.24
N VAL A 305 -6.54 -13.53 6.41
CA VAL A 305 -5.32 -14.29 6.74
C VAL A 305 -5.58 -15.80 6.87
N ASP A 306 -6.84 -16.19 7.04
CA ASP A 306 -7.29 -17.60 7.16
C ASP A 306 -7.84 -18.16 5.84
N VAL A 307 -7.74 -17.40 4.75
CA VAL A 307 -8.20 -17.84 3.43
C VAL A 307 -7.02 -18.38 2.63
N SER A 308 -7.09 -19.65 2.28
CA SER A 308 -6.17 -20.30 1.34
C SER A 308 -6.86 -20.46 -0.01
N LEU A 309 -6.27 -19.88 -1.05
CA LEU A 309 -6.71 -20.06 -2.43
C LEU A 309 -5.97 -21.27 -3.02
N THR A 310 -6.66 -22.07 -3.82
CA THR A 310 -6.03 -23.13 -4.60
C THR A 310 -5.31 -22.53 -5.81
N ALA A 311 -4.41 -23.31 -6.43
CA ALA A 311 -3.76 -22.90 -7.67
C ALA A 311 -4.80 -22.53 -8.76
N ASP A 312 -5.82 -23.37 -8.94
CA ASP A 312 -6.89 -23.13 -9.92
C ASP A 312 -7.69 -21.84 -9.63
N GLU A 313 -7.92 -21.50 -8.36
CA GLU A 313 -8.62 -20.27 -7.99
C GLU A 313 -7.75 -19.03 -8.24
N ILE A 314 -6.45 -19.11 -7.95
CA ILE A 314 -5.50 -18.04 -8.27
C ILE A 314 -5.44 -17.85 -9.78
N GLU A 315 -5.31 -18.94 -10.54
CA GLU A 315 -5.28 -18.90 -12.01
C GLU A 315 -6.57 -18.30 -12.59
N ALA A 316 -7.74 -18.68 -12.05
CA ALA A 316 -9.00 -18.11 -12.49
C ALA A 316 -9.08 -16.59 -12.23
N ILE A 317 -8.58 -16.12 -11.08
CA ILE A 317 -8.52 -14.68 -10.76
C ILE A 317 -7.52 -13.97 -11.67
N ASP A 318 -6.35 -14.57 -11.90
CA ASP A 318 -5.31 -13.99 -12.76
C ASP A 318 -5.76 -13.90 -14.22
N ALA A 319 -6.54 -14.87 -14.70
CA ALA A 319 -7.09 -14.89 -16.06
C ALA A 319 -8.27 -13.93 -16.26
N ALA A 320 -8.91 -13.45 -15.19
CA ALA A 320 -10.08 -12.56 -15.29
C ALA A 320 -9.71 -11.17 -15.81
N ASN A 321 -8.52 -10.68 -15.47
CA ASN A 321 -8.00 -9.41 -15.98
C ASN A 321 -6.47 -9.46 -16.10
N PRO A 322 -5.92 -10.19 -17.09
CA PRO A 322 -4.48 -10.28 -17.29
C PRO A 322 -3.93 -8.93 -17.75
N PRO A 323 -2.75 -8.50 -17.25
CA PRO A 323 -2.09 -7.32 -17.78
C PRO A 323 -1.82 -7.49 -19.29
N ALA A 324 -2.00 -6.40 -20.05
CA ALA A 324 -1.67 -6.40 -21.48
C ALA A 324 -0.17 -6.60 -21.70
N LEU A 325 0.22 -7.49 -22.60
CA LEU A 325 1.62 -7.75 -22.87
C LEU A 325 2.25 -6.63 -23.72
N ALA A 326 2.62 -5.52 -23.08
CA ALA A 326 3.21 -4.35 -23.72
C ALA A 326 4.68 -4.59 -24.14
N TYR A 327 5.22 -3.74 -25.01
CA TYR A 327 6.67 -3.69 -25.23
C TYR A 327 7.37 -3.25 -23.93
N PRO A 328 8.50 -3.85 -23.50
CA PRO A 328 9.27 -4.90 -24.21
C PRO A 328 8.87 -6.36 -23.88
N PHE A 329 7.89 -6.59 -23.00
CA PHE A 329 7.57 -7.92 -22.47
C PHE A 329 7.14 -8.94 -23.54
N TRP A 330 6.36 -8.57 -24.55
CA TRP A 330 6.01 -9.51 -25.63
C TRP A 330 7.25 -9.94 -26.43
N HIS A 331 8.21 -9.04 -26.62
CA HIS A 331 9.44 -9.33 -27.35
C HIS A 331 10.38 -10.20 -26.50
N GLN A 332 10.42 -9.96 -25.19
CA GLN A 332 11.16 -10.80 -24.25
C GLN A 332 10.56 -12.21 -24.15
N ALA A 333 9.23 -12.33 -24.16
CA ALA A 333 8.56 -13.63 -24.19
C ALA A 333 8.97 -14.46 -25.42
N MET A 334 9.11 -13.80 -26.59
CA MET A 334 9.55 -14.44 -27.84
C MET A 334 11.03 -14.83 -27.85
N PHE A 335 11.92 -13.99 -27.28
CA PHE A 335 13.36 -14.08 -27.56
C PHE A 335 14.27 -14.20 -26.33
N ALA A 336 13.74 -14.06 -25.11
CA ALA A 336 14.53 -14.00 -23.87
C ALA A 336 14.06 -14.96 -22.76
N SER A 337 12.96 -15.70 -22.96
CA SER A 337 12.34 -16.55 -21.93
C SER A 337 13.29 -17.56 -21.27
N GLU A 338 14.21 -18.14 -22.03
CA GLU A 338 15.22 -19.10 -21.51
C GLU A 338 16.33 -18.46 -20.64
N ARG A 339 16.41 -17.13 -20.60
CA ARG A 339 17.51 -16.37 -19.96
C ARG A 339 17.05 -15.51 -18.79
N LEU A 340 15.78 -15.58 -18.44
CA LEU A 340 15.18 -14.83 -17.33
C LEU A 340 15.67 -15.34 -15.96
N SER A 341 15.88 -14.40 -15.04
CA SER A 341 16.15 -14.66 -13.63
C SER A 341 14.87 -15.05 -12.87
N ASP A 342 15.01 -15.45 -11.60
CA ASP A 342 13.86 -15.77 -10.77
C ASP A 342 12.95 -14.55 -10.51
N ALA A 343 13.52 -13.34 -10.45
CA ALA A 343 12.72 -12.11 -10.33
C ALA A 343 11.92 -11.82 -11.61
N ASP A 344 12.51 -12.09 -12.78
CA ASP A 344 11.86 -11.93 -14.06
C ASP A 344 10.74 -12.96 -14.26
N ARG A 345 10.91 -14.20 -13.79
CA ARG A 345 9.91 -15.27 -13.96
C ARG A 345 8.56 -14.98 -13.31
N VAL A 346 8.50 -14.05 -12.36
CA VAL A 346 7.21 -13.55 -11.85
C VAL A 346 6.41 -12.86 -12.96
N ILE A 347 7.05 -12.24 -13.96
CA ILE A 347 6.39 -11.74 -15.17
C ILE A 347 5.81 -12.90 -15.98
N ASP A 348 6.56 -13.99 -16.16
CA ASP A 348 6.14 -15.14 -16.95
C ASP A 348 4.88 -15.81 -16.38
N GLU A 349 4.89 -16.06 -15.08
CA GLU A 349 3.80 -16.73 -14.36
C GLU A 349 2.48 -15.94 -14.40
N VAL A 350 2.60 -14.62 -14.56
CA VAL A 350 1.54 -13.67 -14.28
C VAL A 350 1.01 -13.00 -15.55
N MET A 351 1.86 -12.87 -16.57
CA MET A 351 1.54 -12.23 -17.83
C MET A 351 1.65 -13.18 -19.01
N TRP A 352 2.83 -13.78 -19.25
CA TRP A 352 3.10 -14.47 -20.52
C TRP A 352 2.18 -15.67 -20.76
N ARG A 353 1.80 -16.38 -19.69
CA ARG A 353 0.91 -17.56 -19.77
C ARG A 353 -0.49 -17.28 -20.32
N PHE A 354 -0.93 -16.02 -20.35
CA PHE A 354 -2.26 -15.62 -20.83
C PHE A 354 -2.26 -15.05 -22.25
N HIS A 355 -1.09 -14.94 -22.89
CA HIS A 355 -0.97 -14.41 -24.25
C HIS A 355 -0.35 -15.48 -25.15
N ASP A 356 -0.95 -15.71 -26.33
CA ASP A 356 -0.37 -16.58 -27.35
C ASP A 356 0.87 -15.90 -27.96
N VAL A 357 2.03 -16.16 -27.36
CA VAL A 357 3.32 -15.73 -27.87
C VAL A 357 3.94 -16.89 -28.65
N ALA A 358 3.47 -17.10 -29.88
CA ALA A 358 3.96 -18.11 -30.82
C ALA A 358 4.85 -17.51 -31.91
#